data_AF-A0A1D1ZJN9-F1
#
_entry.id   AF-A0A1D1ZJN9-F1
#
_cell.length_a   1.000
_cell.length_b   1.000
_cell.length_c   1.000
_cell.angle_alpha   90.00
_cell.angle_beta   90.00
_cell.angle_gamma   90.00
#
_symmetry.space_group_name_H-M   'P 1'
#
loop_
_entity.id
_entity.type
_entity.pdbx_description
1 polymer ?
#
loop_
_entity_poly.entity_id
_entity_poly.type
_entity_poly.pdbx_seq_one_letter_code
_entity_poly.pdbx_strand_id
1 'polypeptide(L)'
;MKIKLFLILLTTFTSVALSLIPNQKKIRLINTNLYWALNDTNLVLKTPEQVPEVQLWTIIPYAYGSYFLAVGHPGLYVQFNQPVGEQLSATEHEEGYNHRWLFTEDNPVTISSSQDPSVFIIANDSKVVAGYDCQPQWILE
;
A
#
# COMPACT_ATOMS: atom_id res chain seq x y z
N MET A 1 -29.17 -34.43 -24.97
CA MET A 1 -28.90 -33.02 -24.57
C MET A 1 -28.03 -32.95 -23.31
N LYS A 2 -26.72 -33.30 -23.37
CA LYS A 2 -25.82 -33.31 -22.19
C LYS A 2 -24.66 -32.30 -22.26
N ILE A 3 -24.48 -31.62 -23.40
CA ILE A 3 -23.32 -30.74 -23.66
C ILE A 3 -23.59 -29.28 -23.23
N LYS A 4 -24.85 -28.86 -23.05
CA LYS A 4 -25.19 -27.48 -22.66
C LYS A 4 -24.89 -27.18 -21.19
N LEU A 5 -24.98 -28.17 -20.30
CA LEU A 5 -24.75 -27.96 -18.87
C LEU A 5 -23.26 -27.77 -18.56
N PHE A 6 -22.38 -28.47 -19.28
CA PHE A 6 -20.93 -28.39 -19.07
C PHE A 6 -20.35 -27.03 -19.52
N LEU A 7 -20.89 -26.46 -20.61
CA LEU A 7 -20.51 -25.12 -21.09
C LEU A 7 -20.99 -24.00 -20.15
N ILE A 8 -22.16 -24.14 -19.51
CA ILE A 8 -22.65 -23.18 -18.52
C ILE A 8 -21.85 -23.27 -17.21
N LEU A 9 -21.40 -24.47 -16.81
CA LEU A 9 -20.54 -24.64 -15.64
C LEU A 9 -19.14 -24.05 -15.85
N LEU A 10 -18.61 -24.11 -17.07
CA LEU A 10 -17.27 -23.62 -17.38
C LEU A 10 -17.21 -22.08 -17.42
N THR A 11 -18.30 -21.41 -17.81
CA THR A 11 -18.36 -19.93 -17.80
C THR A 11 -18.64 -19.35 -16.41
N THR A 12 -19.31 -20.06 -15.51
CA THR A 12 -19.48 -19.59 -14.12
C THR A 12 -18.19 -19.75 -13.31
N PHE A 13 -17.37 -20.77 -13.58
CA PHE A 13 -16.09 -20.92 -12.89
C PHE A 13 -15.04 -19.87 -13.28
N THR A 14 -15.08 -19.36 -14.52
CA THR A 14 -14.17 -18.28 -14.94
C THR A 14 -14.57 -16.92 -14.39
N SER A 15 -15.86 -16.64 -14.15
CA SER A 15 -16.28 -15.34 -13.59
C SER A 15 -16.00 -15.20 -12.09
N VAL A 16 -16.01 -16.30 -11.33
CA VAL A 16 -15.68 -16.29 -9.89
C VAL A 16 -14.16 -16.21 -9.65
N ALA A 17 -13.34 -16.64 -10.61
CA ALA A 17 -11.88 -16.55 -10.50
C ALA A 17 -11.32 -15.13 -10.72
N LEU A 18 -12.07 -14.23 -11.38
CA LEU A 18 -11.63 -12.86 -11.70
C LEU A 18 -11.82 -11.86 -10.54
N SER A 19 -12.51 -12.22 -9.45
CA SER A 19 -12.73 -11.33 -8.30
C SER A 19 -11.75 -11.53 -7.14
N LEU A 20 -10.75 -12.40 -7.29
CA LEU A 20 -9.83 -12.81 -6.22
C LEU A 20 -8.38 -12.31 -6.39
N ILE A 21 -8.14 -11.40 -7.33
CA ILE A 21 -6.87 -10.66 -7.34
C ILE A 21 -6.98 -9.63 -6.20
N PRO A 22 -6.09 -9.65 -5.19
CA PRO A 22 -6.05 -8.59 -4.18
C PRO A 22 -5.99 -7.24 -4.91
N ASN A 23 -6.69 -6.22 -4.43
CA ASN A 23 -6.64 -4.87 -4.99
C ASN A 23 -5.22 -4.29 -4.80
N GLN A 24 -4.30 -4.72 -5.66
CA GLN A 24 -2.89 -4.34 -5.65
C GLN A 24 -2.76 -2.97 -6.31
N LYS A 25 -2.05 -2.08 -5.63
CA LYS A 25 -1.89 -0.68 -6.01
C LYS A 25 -0.42 -0.32 -6.11
N LYS A 26 -0.08 0.54 -7.06
CA LYS A 26 1.15 1.33 -6.98
C LYS A 26 0.83 2.59 -6.18
N ILE A 27 1.77 3.03 -5.36
CA ILE A 27 1.62 4.25 -4.56
C ILE A 27 2.64 5.25 -5.08
N ARG A 28 2.15 6.29 -5.75
CA ARG A 28 2.98 7.29 -6.45
C ARG A 28 2.90 8.64 -5.76
N LEU A 29 4.03 9.34 -5.69
CA LEU A 29 4.08 10.73 -5.24
C LEU A 29 3.50 11.67 -6.31
N ILE A 30 2.59 12.57 -5.91
CA ILE A 30 1.93 13.53 -6.81
C ILE A 30 2.94 14.30 -7.68
N ASN A 31 2.55 14.59 -8.93
CA ASN A 31 3.36 15.36 -9.90
C ASN A 31 4.78 14.83 -10.15
N THR A 32 5.07 13.56 -9.81
CA THR A 32 6.35 12.91 -10.09
C THR A 32 6.15 11.52 -10.69
N ASN A 33 7.26 10.90 -11.12
CA ASN A 33 7.33 9.49 -11.49
C ASN A 33 7.98 8.64 -10.37
N LEU A 34 7.87 9.08 -9.11
CA LEU A 34 8.43 8.40 -7.95
C LEU A 34 7.39 7.55 -7.24
N TYR A 35 7.74 6.30 -7.00
CA TYR A 35 6.87 5.29 -6.40
C TYR A 35 7.42 4.80 -5.07
N TRP A 36 6.53 4.45 -4.15
CA TRP A 36 6.91 3.67 -2.97
C TRP A 36 7.55 2.36 -3.41
N ALA A 37 8.72 2.09 -2.85
CA ALA A 37 9.47 0.85 -3.02
C ALA A 37 10.13 0.44 -1.70
N LEU A 38 10.67 -0.78 -1.67
CA LEU A 38 11.51 -1.25 -0.58
C LEU A 38 12.98 -1.21 -0.97
N ASN A 39 13.81 -0.74 -0.04
CA ASN A 39 15.25 -0.97 -0.02
C ASN A 39 15.56 -1.77 1.25
N ASP A 40 15.73 -3.08 1.10
CA ASP A 40 15.62 -4.07 2.17
C ASP A 40 14.24 -3.98 2.85
N THR A 41 14.18 -3.45 4.07
CA THR A 41 12.94 -3.18 4.80
C THR A 41 12.54 -1.71 4.77
N ASN A 42 13.42 -0.81 4.34
CA ASN A 42 13.15 0.62 4.39
C ASN A 42 12.26 1.08 3.24
N LEU A 43 11.26 1.91 3.56
CA LEU A 43 10.36 2.50 2.58
C LEU A 43 11.05 3.69 1.88
N VAL A 44 11.20 3.61 0.57
CA VAL A 44 11.92 4.61 -0.25
C VAL A 44 11.08 5.02 -1.45
N LEU A 45 11.50 6.11 -2.10
CA LEU A 45 10.96 6.56 -3.37
C LEU A 45 11.91 6.19 -4.51
N LYS A 46 11.39 5.54 -5.55
CA LYS A 46 12.16 5.10 -6.73
C LYS A 46 11.42 5.39 -8.02
N THR A 47 12.18 5.68 -9.08
CA THR A 47 11.61 5.74 -10.44
C THR A 47 11.57 4.34 -11.07
N PRO A 48 10.73 4.10 -12.10
CA PRO A 48 10.70 2.83 -12.83
C PRO A 48 12.04 2.43 -13.47
N GLU A 49 12.96 3.38 -13.72
CA GLU A 49 14.28 3.08 -14.26
C GLU A 49 15.26 2.56 -13.18
N GLN A 50 14.98 2.84 -11.90
CA GLN A 50 15.83 2.45 -10.77
C GLN A 50 15.49 1.07 -10.21
N VAL A 51 14.33 0.51 -10.56
CA VAL A 51 13.85 -0.80 -10.08
C VAL A 51 13.25 -1.56 -11.26
N PRO A 52 13.64 -2.82 -11.53
CA PRO A 52 13.17 -3.57 -12.69
C PRO A 52 11.64 -3.67 -12.80
N GLU A 53 10.95 -3.65 -11.65
CA GLU A 53 9.50 -3.65 -11.55
C GLU A 53 9.05 -2.70 -10.42
N VAL A 54 8.00 -1.92 -10.66
CA VAL A 54 7.43 -1.04 -9.63
C VAL A 54 6.77 -1.89 -8.54
N GLN A 55 7.16 -1.65 -7.28
CA GLN A 55 6.60 -2.34 -6.12
C GLN A 55 5.08 -2.16 -6.05
N LEU A 56 4.37 -3.28 -5.97
CA LEU A 56 2.93 -3.32 -5.74
C LEU A 56 2.63 -3.47 -4.25
N TRP A 57 1.52 -2.88 -3.82
CA TRP A 57 1.07 -2.87 -2.43
C TRP A 57 -0.36 -3.40 -2.34
N THR A 58 -0.62 -4.29 -1.39
CA THR A 58 -1.98 -4.71 -1.06
C THR A 58 -2.47 -3.88 0.13
N ILE A 59 -3.60 -3.21 -0.03
CA ILE A 59 -4.24 -2.46 1.04
C ILE A 59 -5.28 -3.38 1.70
N ILE A 60 -5.09 -3.71 2.97
CA ILE A 60 -5.98 -4.61 3.70
C ILE A 60 -6.75 -3.80 4.74
N PRO A 61 -8.08 -3.61 4.55
CA PRO A 61 -8.92 -2.96 5.54
C PRO A 61 -8.93 -3.72 6.87
N TYR A 62 -8.89 -2.99 7.99
CA TYR A 62 -8.95 -3.55 9.34
C TYR A 62 -9.70 -2.62 10.30
N ALA A 63 -9.91 -3.06 11.55
CA ALA A 63 -10.46 -2.19 12.57
C ALA A 63 -9.52 -0.99 12.84
N TYR A 64 -10.07 0.21 12.74
CA TYR A 64 -9.36 1.48 12.95
C TYR A 64 -8.22 1.76 11.96
N GLY A 65 -8.36 1.33 10.71
CA GLY A 65 -7.47 1.71 9.61
C GLY A 65 -7.22 0.58 8.64
N SER A 66 -6.14 0.68 7.88
CA SER A 66 -5.72 -0.33 6.92
C SER A 66 -4.25 -0.63 7.07
N TYR A 67 -3.88 -1.82 6.63
CA TYR A 67 -2.49 -2.23 6.47
C TYR A 67 -2.04 -2.06 5.02
N PHE A 68 -0.78 -1.69 4.81
CA PHE A 68 -0.11 -1.75 3.52
C PHE A 68 0.89 -2.92 3.53
N LEU A 69 0.69 -3.90 2.64
CA LEU A 69 1.56 -5.06 2.51
C LEU A 69 2.31 -5.03 1.19
N ALA A 70 3.63 -5.17 1.22
CA ALA A 70 4.44 -5.25 0.01
C ALA A 70 4.21 -6.60 -0.70
N VAL A 71 3.79 -6.55 -1.96
CA VAL A 71 3.65 -7.75 -2.80
C VAL A 71 5.05 -8.36 -3.03
N GLY A 72 5.16 -9.68 -2.92
CA GLY A 72 6.43 -10.39 -2.97
C GLY A 72 7.17 -10.48 -1.63
N HIS A 73 6.69 -9.77 -0.60
CA HIS A 73 7.22 -9.79 0.76
C HIS A 73 6.12 -10.13 1.77
N PRO A 74 5.60 -11.39 1.75
CA PRO A 74 4.48 -11.78 2.59
C PRO A 74 4.82 -11.60 4.06
N GLY A 75 3.88 -11.02 4.81
CA GLY A 75 4.06 -10.77 6.23
C GLY A 75 4.78 -9.47 6.57
N LEU A 76 5.22 -8.67 5.59
CA LEU A 76 5.78 -7.34 5.84
C LEU A 76 4.75 -6.24 5.65
N TYR A 77 4.58 -5.43 6.69
CA TYR A 77 3.58 -4.38 6.83
C TYR A 77 4.28 -3.04 7.02
N VAL A 78 3.80 -1.99 6.36
CA VAL A 78 4.36 -0.64 6.55
C VAL A 78 4.14 -0.18 7.99
N GLN A 79 5.22 0.15 8.68
CA GLN A 79 5.29 0.55 10.08
C GLN A 79 5.70 2.02 10.21
N PHE A 80 5.01 2.73 11.11
CA PHE A 80 5.46 3.98 11.68
C PHE A 80 6.58 3.72 12.69
N ASN A 81 7.79 4.18 12.36
CA ASN A 81 8.92 4.18 13.28
C ASN A 81 8.94 5.48 14.07
N GLN A 82 8.94 5.37 15.41
CA GLN A 82 9.11 6.53 16.27
C GLN A 82 10.60 6.89 16.41
N PRO A 83 10.94 8.19 16.56
CA PRO A 83 10.06 9.36 16.60
C PRO A 83 9.59 9.82 15.21
N VAL A 84 8.69 10.83 15.16
CA VAL A 84 8.33 11.51 13.89
C VAL A 84 9.59 12.08 13.22
N GLY A 85 9.65 11.98 11.90
CA GLY A 85 10.82 12.29 11.07
C GLY A 85 11.62 11.06 10.67
N GLU A 86 11.45 9.93 11.37
CA GLU A 86 12.08 8.67 11.00
C GLU A 86 11.48 8.08 9.72
N GLN A 87 12.36 7.37 9.00
CA GLN A 87 11.98 6.65 7.80
C GLN A 87 11.08 5.47 8.16
N LEU A 88 10.00 5.30 7.38
CA LEU A 88 9.13 4.15 7.52
C LEU A 88 9.85 2.88 7.07
N SER A 89 9.45 1.75 7.63
CA SER A 89 9.93 0.43 7.22
C SER A 89 8.78 -0.56 7.07
N ALA A 90 8.96 -1.60 6.28
CA ALA A 90 8.09 -2.76 6.25
C ALA A 90 8.67 -3.83 7.19
N THR A 91 7.91 -4.18 8.22
CA THR A 91 8.31 -5.13 9.27
C THR A 91 7.23 -6.19 9.47
N GLU A 92 7.56 -7.26 10.18
CA GLU A 92 6.56 -8.24 10.58
C GLU A 92 5.44 -7.58 11.38
N HIS A 93 4.22 -8.10 11.25
CA HIS A 93 3.10 -7.57 12.02
C HIS A 93 3.29 -7.84 13.50
N GLU A 94 3.34 -6.77 14.28
CA GLU A 94 3.30 -6.82 15.73
C GLU A 94 1.96 -6.26 16.23
N GLU A 95 1.54 -6.69 17.42
CA GLU A 95 0.33 -6.14 18.04
C GLU A 95 0.52 -4.63 18.29
N GLY A 96 -0.34 -3.81 17.67
CA GLY A 96 -0.28 -2.36 17.85
C GLY A 96 -0.96 -1.58 16.74
N TYR A 97 -0.88 -0.25 16.85
CA TYR A 97 -1.40 0.69 15.87
C TYR A 97 -0.34 1.22 14.89
N ASN A 98 0.93 0.87 15.09
CA ASN A 98 2.05 1.42 14.32
C ASN A 98 2.05 0.97 12.85
N HIS A 99 1.37 -0.15 12.53
CA HIS A 99 1.20 -0.62 11.16
C HIS A 99 -0.13 -0.21 10.53
N ARG A 100 -0.98 0.50 11.27
CA ARG A 100 -2.32 0.88 10.82
C ARG A 100 -2.33 2.31 10.35
N TRP A 101 -2.95 2.48 9.20
CA TRP A 101 -2.99 3.75 8.50
C TRP A 101 -4.42 4.10 8.13
N LEU A 102 -4.78 5.36 8.35
CA LEU A 102 -6.01 5.99 7.89
C LEU A 102 -5.69 6.71 6.58
N PHE A 103 -6.63 6.78 5.66
CA PHE A 103 -6.46 7.60 4.46
C PHE A 103 -7.78 8.25 4.06
N THR A 104 -7.69 9.38 3.37
CA THR A 104 -8.86 10.07 2.83
C THR A 104 -9.43 9.32 1.62
N GLU A 105 -10.71 9.50 1.33
CA GLU A 105 -11.38 8.95 0.13
C GLU A 105 -11.11 9.78 -1.15
N ASP A 106 -10.24 10.78 -1.06
CA ASP A 106 -9.89 11.69 -2.15
C ASP A 106 -8.84 11.09 -3.10
N ASN A 107 -8.59 11.76 -4.22
CA ASN A 107 -7.44 11.46 -5.08
C ASN A 107 -6.84 12.78 -5.59
N PRO A 108 -5.64 13.19 -5.15
CA PRO A 108 -4.70 12.46 -4.27
C PRO A 108 -5.18 12.23 -2.82
N VAL A 109 -4.62 11.22 -2.16
CA VAL A 109 -4.90 10.85 -0.76
C VAL A 109 -3.90 11.46 0.21
N THR A 110 -4.37 11.71 1.44
CA THR A 110 -3.52 11.78 2.63
C THR A 110 -3.49 10.42 3.30
N ILE A 111 -2.37 10.05 3.94
CA ILE A 111 -2.27 8.81 4.72
C ILE A 111 -1.75 9.19 6.10
N SER A 112 -2.53 8.97 7.15
CA SER A 112 -2.17 9.27 8.54
C SER A 112 -2.06 8.02 9.39
N SER A 113 -1.26 8.09 10.45
CA SER A 113 -1.13 6.98 11.40
C SER A 113 -2.42 6.81 12.19
N SER A 114 -2.87 5.57 12.36
CA SER A 114 -3.96 5.28 13.28
C SER A 114 -3.57 5.44 14.75
N GLN A 115 -2.26 5.38 15.07
CA GLN A 115 -1.76 5.58 16.42
C GLN A 115 -1.86 7.05 16.84
N ASP A 116 -1.54 7.95 15.92
CA ASP A 116 -1.67 9.40 16.08
C ASP A 116 -2.11 10.02 14.74
N PRO A 117 -3.40 10.36 14.58
CA PRO A 117 -3.93 10.92 13.33
C PRO A 117 -3.35 12.28 12.94
N SER A 118 -2.55 12.92 13.80
CA SER A 118 -1.80 14.14 13.45
C SER A 118 -0.49 13.85 12.72
N VAL A 119 -0.07 12.59 12.61
CA VAL A 119 1.13 12.14 11.93
C VAL A 119 0.76 11.52 10.58
N PHE A 120 1.43 11.97 9.52
CA PHE A 120 1.19 11.61 8.12
C PHE A 120 2.39 10.92 7.50
N ILE A 121 2.14 10.07 6.51
CA ILE A 121 3.19 9.56 5.63
C ILE A 121 3.51 10.64 4.61
N ILE A 122 4.77 11.09 4.58
CA ILE A 122 5.22 12.17 3.71
C ILE A 122 6.48 11.77 2.94
N ALA A 123 6.67 12.36 1.77
CA ALA A 123 7.93 12.27 1.05
C ALA A 123 8.97 13.19 1.69
N ASN A 124 10.20 12.68 1.88
CA ASN A 124 11.35 13.48 2.27
C ASN A 124 12.57 13.02 1.45
N ASP A 125 12.96 13.83 0.47
CA ASP A 125 13.92 13.46 -0.57
C ASP A 125 13.57 12.13 -1.26
N SER A 126 14.44 11.12 -1.17
CA SER A 126 14.23 9.78 -1.71
C SER A 126 13.64 8.81 -0.69
N LYS A 127 13.18 9.28 0.47
CA LYS A 127 12.64 8.48 1.57
C LYS A 127 11.16 8.75 1.76
N VAL A 128 10.49 7.78 2.39
CA VAL A 128 9.14 7.96 2.90
C VAL A 128 9.24 7.97 4.43
N VAL A 129 8.81 9.06 5.05
CA VAL A 129 8.98 9.32 6.49
C VAL A 129 7.65 9.68 7.14
N ALA A 130 7.60 9.63 8.46
CA ALA A 130 6.47 10.16 9.23
C ALA A 130 6.66 11.66 9.45
N GLY A 131 5.63 12.47 9.27
CA GLY A 131 5.71 13.92 9.46
C GLY A 131 4.37 14.56 9.81
N TYR A 132 4.36 15.88 9.96
CA TYR A 132 3.15 16.63 10.34
C TYR A 132 2.48 17.35 9.16
N ASP A 133 2.95 17.13 7.93
CA ASP A 133 2.34 17.71 6.74
C ASP A 133 1.11 16.89 6.32
N CYS A 134 -0.06 17.51 6.44
CA CYS A 134 -1.36 16.91 6.11
C CYS A 134 -1.80 17.15 4.66
N GLN A 135 -0.95 17.72 3.80
CA GLN A 135 -1.30 17.88 2.40
C GLN A 135 -1.38 16.50 1.71
N PRO A 136 -2.36 16.29 0.80
CA PRO A 136 -2.40 15.07 0.00
C PRO A 136 -1.14 14.91 -0.85
N GLN A 137 -0.43 13.78 -0.73
CA GLN A 137 0.82 13.52 -1.45
C GLN A 137 0.78 12.28 -2.33
N TRP A 138 -0.23 11.41 -2.20
CA TRP A 138 -0.16 10.06 -2.77
C TRP A 138 -1.29 9.80 -3.76
N ILE A 139 -0.96 9.11 -4.85
CA ILE A 139 -1.91 8.56 -5.82
C ILE A 139 -1.86 7.04 -5.70
N LEU A 140 -3.02 6.43 -5.46
CA LEU A 140 -3.21 4.98 -5.39
C LEU A 140 -3.71 4.48 -6.75
N GLU A 141 -2.83 3.93 -7.59
CA GLU A 141 -3.14 3.49 -8.96
C GLU A 141 -3.21 1.96 -9.09
#